data_AF-A0A399EJ71-F1
#
_entry.id   AF-A0A399EJ71-F1
#
_cell.length_a   1.000
_cell.length_b   1.000
_cell.length_c   1.000
_cell.angle_alpha   90.00
_cell.angle_beta   90.00
_cell.angle_gamma   90.00
#
_symmetry.space_group_name_H-M   'P 1'
#
loop_
_entity.id
_entity.type
_entity.pdbx_description
1 polymer ?
#
loop_
_entity_poly.entity_id
_entity_poly.type
_entity_poly.pdbx_seq_one_letter_code
_entity_poly.pdbx_strand_id
1 'polypeptide(L)'
;MKKSKLLGGVLVLVLAACGMISSPPIENPFGLAGQQTQVSLGPSSQATGNLSVNATFNDATLNLPVTPTGFNYNLAVQNVSFSGCPSTPPQTVSVSMSVTATVSDNPSSGPRSATASASNVQFTLTQSGSGYTVSNITGGTLSFSNLQTLLDILQNGGQNTANLSGTVSTTSNPDLAGCTMTITWGGGQGVLKF
;
A
#
# COMPACT_ATOMS: atom_id res chain seq x y z
N MET A 1 15.44 -26.76 65.49
CA MET A 1 15.69 -25.57 64.64
C MET A 1 15.07 -25.80 63.26
N LYS A 2 13.77 -25.55 63.06
CA LYS A 2 13.19 -24.54 62.14
C LYS A 2 14.15 -23.92 61.11
N LYS A 3 13.89 -24.17 59.80
CA LYS A 3 13.46 -23.15 58.82
C LYS A 3 13.12 -23.77 57.45
N SER A 4 11.87 -23.59 57.04
CA SER A 4 11.30 -23.76 55.70
C SER A 4 11.63 -22.57 54.79
N LYS A 5 11.75 -22.80 53.47
CA LYS A 5 11.49 -21.88 52.34
C LYS A 5 11.17 -22.79 51.14
N LEU A 6 9.94 -23.07 50.70
CA LEU A 6 8.82 -22.26 50.17
C LEU A 6 9.22 -21.05 49.29
N LEU A 7 8.75 -21.14 48.04
CA LEU A 7 8.37 -20.11 47.06
C LEU A 7 9.44 -19.37 46.23
N GLY A 8 9.19 -19.40 44.92
CA GLY A 8 9.72 -18.52 43.87
C GLY A 8 9.79 -19.27 42.54
N GLY A 9 8.69 -19.63 41.86
CA GLY A 9 7.49 -18.83 41.66
C GLY A 9 7.75 -17.76 40.60
N VAL A 10 7.52 -18.12 39.33
CA VAL A 10 7.10 -17.24 38.22
C VAL A 10 7.83 -15.91 38.10
N LEU A 11 8.82 -15.81 37.19
CA LEU A 11 9.24 -14.52 36.63
C LEU A 11 9.87 -14.68 35.23
N VAL A 12 9.07 -15.08 34.24
CA VAL A 12 9.42 -14.94 32.80
C VAL A 12 8.48 -13.94 32.08
N LEU A 13 7.52 -13.34 32.79
CA LEU A 13 6.81 -12.16 32.32
C LEU A 13 7.36 -10.95 33.06
N VAL A 14 8.11 -10.09 32.38
CA VAL A 14 8.11 -8.61 32.44
C VAL A 14 9.39 -8.14 31.75
N LEU A 15 9.40 -8.20 30.42
CA LEU A 15 10.30 -7.39 29.57
C LEU A 15 9.58 -6.88 28.30
N ALA A 16 8.26 -7.01 28.23
CA ALA A 16 7.40 -6.45 27.18
C ALA A 16 6.82 -5.08 27.56
N ALA A 17 7.51 -4.32 28.43
CA ALA A 17 7.05 -3.04 28.94
C ALA A 17 8.00 -1.88 28.57
N CYS A 18 8.48 -1.86 27.32
CA CYS A 18 8.99 -0.68 26.63
C CYS A 18 8.75 -0.94 25.14
N GLY A 19 8.04 -0.06 24.44
CA GLY A 19 7.51 -0.29 23.07
C GLY A 19 8.57 -0.48 21.98
N MET A 20 9.22 -1.65 21.96
CA MET A 20 10.24 -2.03 20.98
C MET A 20 9.86 -3.27 20.16
N ILE A 21 8.64 -3.78 20.30
CA ILE A 21 8.17 -4.88 19.44
C ILE A 21 7.61 -4.25 18.17
N SER A 22 8.50 -3.84 17.27
CA SER A 22 8.13 -3.56 15.88
C SER A 22 8.13 -4.89 15.14
N SER A 23 6.96 -5.31 14.62
CA SER A 23 6.95 -6.41 13.66
C SER A 23 7.76 -5.99 12.44
N PRO A 24 8.58 -6.87 11.85
CA PRO A 24 9.17 -6.59 10.55
C PRO A 24 8.05 -6.23 9.55
N PRO A 25 8.32 -5.29 8.62
CA PRO A 25 7.38 -4.96 7.56
C PRO A 25 6.99 -6.20 6.74
N ILE A 26 5.73 -6.25 6.32
CA ILE A 26 5.21 -7.28 5.42
C ILE A 26 5.41 -6.74 4.00
N GLU A 27 6.27 -7.38 3.23
CA GLU A 27 6.54 -7.00 1.84
C GLU A 27 5.41 -7.47 0.92
N ASN A 28 4.96 -6.59 0.01
CA ASN A 28 3.91 -6.89 -0.97
C ASN A 28 2.64 -7.56 -0.39
N PRO A 29 2.05 -7.03 0.70
CA PRO A 29 0.97 -7.70 1.42
C PRO A 29 -0.30 -7.89 0.58
N PHE A 30 -0.46 -7.12 -0.49
CA PHE A 30 -1.65 -7.09 -1.34
C PHE A 30 -1.40 -7.58 -2.78
N GLY A 31 -0.21 -8.12 -3.07
CA GLY A 31 0.10 -8.67 -4.40
C GLY A 31 0.19 -7.63 -5.53
N LEU A 32 0.35 -6.34 -5.20
CA LEU A 32 0.36 -5.24 -6.19
C LEU A 32 1.69 -5.14 -6.97
N ALA A 33 2.77 -5.76 -6.49
CA ALA A 33 4.07 -5.69 -7.17
C ALA A 33 3.99 -6.14 -8.64
N GLY A 34 4.44 -5.28 -9.55
CA GLY A 34 4.48 -5.54 -10.99
C GLY A 34 3.13 -5.40 -11.70
N GLN A 35 2.03 -5.17 -10.98
CA GLN A 35 0.74 -4.90 -11.59
C GLN A 35 0.77 -3.53 -12.29
N GLN A 36 -0.03 -3.39 -13.34
CA GLN A 36 -0.06 -2.16 -14.13
C GLN A 36 -1.45 -1.54 -14.16
N THR A 37 -1.48 -0.21 -14.13
CA THR A 37 -2.68 0.57 -14.46
C THR A 37 -2.40 1.48 -15.63
N GLN A 38 -3.33 1.51 -16.58
CA GLN A 38 -3.36 2.52 -17.63
C GLN A 38 -4.36 3.61 -17.25
N VAL A 39 -3.91 4.86 -17.38
CA VAL A 39 -4.69 6.05 -17.10
C VAL A 39 -4.67 6.94 -18.34
N SER A 40 -5.86 7.18 -18.90
CA SER A 40 -6.04 8.18 -19.95
C SER A 40 -6.10 9.56 -19.31
N LEU A 41 -5.14 10.43 -19.65
CA LEU A 41 -5.07 11.78 -19.10
C LEU A 41 -5.91 12.76 -19.94
N GLY A 42 -6.93 13.35 -19.33
CA GLY A 42 -7.90 14.23 -19.99
C GLY A 42 -7.33 15.60 -20.41
N PRO A 43 -8.06 16.36 -21.25
CA PRO A 43 -7.59 17.58 -21.92
C PRO A 43 -7.60 18.87 -21.07
N SER A 44 -7.59 18.78 -19.74
CA SER A 44 -7.65 19.95 -18.84
C SER A 44 -6.28 20.55 -18.54
N SER A 45 -6.27 21.77 -17.99
CA SER A 45 -5.08 22.50 -17.52
C SER A 45 -4.19 21.75 -16.52
N GLN A 46 -4.68 20.63 -15.96
CA GLN A 46 -3.91 19.56 -15.35
C GLN A 46 -4.38 18.24 -15.97
N ALA A 47 -3.47 17.47 -16.57
CA ALA A 47 -3.81 16.18 -17.14
C ALA A 47 -4.22 15.20 -16.01
N THR A 48 -5.51 14.85 -15.96
CA THR A 48 -6.11 14.07 -14.87
C THR A 48 -6.77 12.82 -15.43
N GLY A 49 -6.75 11.72 -14.67
CA GLY A 49 -7.45 10.49 -15.03
C GLY A 49 -7.75 9.59 -13.83
N ASN A 50 -8.56 8.56 -14.09
CA ASN A 50 -8.91 7.55 -13.10
C ASN A 50 -7.98 6.35 -13.23
N LEU A 51 -7.63 5.77 -12.08
CA LEU A 51 -6.83 4.54 -12.00
C LEU A 51 -7.65 3.46 -11.31
N SER A 52 -7.46 2.22 -11.75
CA SER A 52 -7.92 1.01 -11.06
C SER A 52 -6.95 -0.13 -11.38
N VAL A 53 -6.52 -0.86 -10.35
CA VAL A 53 -5.77 -2.11 -10.49
C VAL A 53 -6.35 -3.14 -9.55
N ASN A 54 -6.42 -4.37 -10.02
CA ASN A 54 -6.83 -5.52 -9.24
C ASN A 54 -5.66 -6.49 -9.15
N ALA A 55 -5.44 -7.04 -7.97
CA ALA A 55 -4.48 -8.08 -7.71
C ALA A 55 -5.13 -9.21 -6.90
N THR A 56 -4.55 -10.39 -7.02
CA THR A 56 -4.83 -11.52 -6.12
C THR A 56 -3.59 -11.80 -5.29
N PHE A 57 -3.78 -12.29 -4.08
CA PHE A 57 -2.69 -12.67 -3.19
C PHE A 57 -3.11 -13.85 -2.30
N ASN A 58 -2.11 -14.61 -1.85
CA ASN A 58 -2.31 -15.73 -0.95
C ASN A 58 -2.23 -15.26 0.51
N ASP A 59 -2.70 -16.12 1.42
CA ASP A 59 -2.55 -15.89 2.85
C ASP A 59 -1.09 -15.72 3.27
N ALA A 60 -0.87 -14.79 4.20
CA ALA A 60 0.40 -14.48 4.83
C ALA A 60 0.47 -15.09 6.22
N THR A 61 1.57 -15.77 6.52
CA THR A 61 1.86 -16.24 7.87
C THR A 61 2.41 -15.08 8.70
N LEU A 62 1.62 -14.52 9.61
CA LEU A 62 2.07 -13.48 10.54
C LEU A 62 2.28 -14.09 11.93
N ASN A 63 3.52 -14.08 12.41
CA ASN A 63 3.83 -14.48 13.79
C ASN A 63 3.73 -13.24 14.70
N LEU A 64 2.54 -13.01 15.26
CA LEU A 64 2.23 -11.80 16.02
C LEU A 64 2.54 -12.02 17.51
N PRO A 65 3.52 -11.31 18.09
CA PRO A 65 3.90 -11.49 19.49
C PRO A 65 2.85 -10.96 20.47
N VAL A 66 2.04 -9.99 20.06
CA VAL A 66 0.89 -9.43 20.78
C VAL A 66 -0.19 -8.98 19.78
N THR A 67 -1.38 -8.64 20.24
CA THR A 67 -2.48 -8.16 19.37
C THR A 67 -2.12 -6.80 18.76
N PRO A 68 -2.12 -6.64 17.43
CA PRO A 68 -1.86 -5.35 16.79
C PRO A 68 -3.01 -4.37 17.06
N THR A 69 -2.68 -3.08 17.10
CA THR A 69 -3.60 -1.95 17.28
C THR A 69 -3.85 -1.19 15.97
N GLY A 70 -3.06 -1.44 14.93
CA GLY A 70 -3.30 -0.84 13.60
C GLY A 70 -2.50 -1.51 12.49
N PHE A 71 -2.88 -1.20 11.25
CA PHE A 71 -2.16 -1.60 10.06
C PHE A 71 -2.07 -0.42 9.08
N ASN A 72 -0.84 -0.11 8.68
CA ASN A 72 -0.53 0.88 7.67
C ASN A 72 0.02 0.19 6.43
N TYR A 73 -0.52 0.50 5.26
CA TYR A 73 0.07 0.13 3.97
C TYR A 73 0.76 1.36 3.35
N ASN A 74 2.06 1.27 3.15
CA ASN A 74 2.83 2.28 2.42
C ASN A 74 2.86 1.92 0.94
N LEU A 75 2.22 2.76 0.13
CA LEU A 75 2.15 2.61 -1.31
C LEU A 75 3.53 2.72 -1.95
N ALA A 76 3.79 1.89 -2.96
CA ALA A 76 4.97 1.98 -3.79
C ALA A 76 4.59 2.02 -5.27
N VAL A 77 5.31 2.84 -6.03
CA VAL A 77 5.25 2.87 -7.49
C VAL A 77 6.65 2.52 -8.00
N GLN A 78 6.74 1.50 -8.83
CA GLN A 78 8.02 1.00 -9.35
C GLN A 78 8.53 1.88 -10.49
N ASN A 79 7.68 2.15 -11.47
CA ASN A 79 7.99 3.00 -12.61
C ASN A 79 6.71 3.58 -13.22
N VAL A 80 6.88 4.62 -14.03
CA VAL A 80 5.82 5.19 -14.86
C VAL A 80 6.32 5.32 -16.29
N SER A 81 5.43 5.17 -17.26
CA SER A 81 5.68 5.52 -18.66
C SER A 81 4.51 6.29 -19.25
N PHE A 82 4.78 7.09 -20.27
CA PHE A 82 3.77 7.80 -21.05
C PHE A 82 3.83 7.35 -22.50
N SER A 83 2.67 7.19 -23.12
CA SER A 83 2.53 6.79 -24.52
C SER A 83 1.37 7.55 -25.18
N GLY A 84 1.36 7.59 -26.52
CA GLY A 84 0.29 8.26 -27.29
C GLY A 84 0.23 9.78 -27.08
N CYS A 85 1.32 10.38 -26.59
CA CYS A 85 1.35 11.80 -26.27
C CYS A 85 1.32 12.69 -27.53
N PRO A 86 0.56 13.80 -27.51
CA PRO A 86 0.53 14.74 -28.64
C PRO A 86 1.82 15.57 -28.77
N SER A 87 2.65 15.61 -27.73
CA SER A 87 3.95 16.27 -27.72
C SER A 87 4.99 15.39 -27.02
N THR A 88 6.27 15.71 -27.18
CA THR A 88 7.35 15.01 -26.47
C THR A 88 7.15 15.13 -24.96
N PRO A 89 7.10 14.00 -24.22
CA PRO A 89 6.96 14.03 -22.78
C PRO A 89 8.06 14.87 -22.10
N PRO A 90 7.72 15.64 -21.04
CA PRO A 90 8.65 16.49 -20.30
C PRO A 90 9.64 15.66 -19.47
N GLN A 91 10.82 16.20 -19.17
CA GLN A 91 11.81 15.48 -18.36
C GLN A 91 11.35 15.24 -16.92
N THR A 92 10.54 16.14 -16.37
CA THR A 92 10.06 16.08 -14.98
C THR A 92 8.55 16.30 -14.95
N VAL A 93 7.85 15.49 -14.15
CA VAL A 93 6.40 15.57 -13.95
C VAL A 93 6.09 15.51 -12.45
N SER A 94 5.35 16.48 -11.95
CA SER A 94 4.77 16.40 -10.62
C SER A 94 3.45 15.63 -10.68
N VAL A 95 3.28 14.66 -9.78
CA VAL A 95 2.08 13.82 -9.74
C VAL A 95 1.42 13.96 -8.37
N SER A 96 0.10 14.14 -8.39
CA SER A 96 -0.76 14.06 -7.21
C SER A 96 -1.83 12.99 -7.40
N MET A 97 -2.15 12.28 -6.33
CA MET A 97 -3.02 11.12 -6.36
C MET A 97 -3.92 11.07 -5.12
N SER A 98 -5.12 10.56 -5.30
CA SER A 98 -5.99 10.09 -4.22
C SER A 98 -6.36 8.65 -4.52
N VAL A 99 -6.14 7.75 -3.55
CA VAL A 99 -6.33 6.32 -3.75
C VAL A 99 -7.11 5.70 -2.59
N THR A 100 -7.88 4.68 -2.92
CA THR A 100 -8.57 3.79 -1.98
C THR A 100 -8.14 2.36 -2.28
N ALA A 101 -7.60 1.69 -1.28
CA ALA A 101 -7.37 0.26 -1.30
C ALA A 101 -8.58 -0.44 -0.68
N THR A 102 -9.11 -1.43 -1.39
CA THR A 102 -10.12 -2.37 -0.90
C THR A 102 -9.52 -3.76 -0.94
N VAL A 103 -9.47 -4.41 0.20
CA VAL A 103 -8.96 -5.77 0.36
C VAL A 103 -10.14 -6.66 0.73
N SER A 104 -10.30 -7.79 0.06
CA SER A 104 -11.47 -8.64 0.25
C SER A 104 -11.19 -10.10 -0.03
N ASP A 105 -12.03 -10.95 0.56
CA ASP A 105 -12.09 -12.37 0.31
C ASP A 105 -13.54 -12.88 0.40
N ASN A 106 -13.72 -14.18 0.24
CA ASN A 106 -15.03 -14.80 0.32
C ASN A 106 -14.96 -16.22 0.93
N PRO A 107 -14.67 -16.34 2.24
CA PRO A 107 -14.71 -17.62 2.94
C PRO A 107 -16.14 -18.16 3.06
N SER A 108 -16.28 -19.39 3.55
CA SER A 108 -17.58 -20.04 3.77
C SER A 108 -18.49 -19.30 4.76
N SER A 109 -17.94 -18.47 5.63
CA SER A 109 -18.68 -17.60 6.56
C SER A 109 -19.30 -16.36 5.88
N GLY A 110 -19.01 -16.11 4.60
CA GLY A 110 -19.47 -14.96 3.83
C GLY A 110 -18.36 -13.97 3.48
N PRO A 111 -18.62 -13.02 2.56
CA PRO A 111 -17.62 -12.10 2.05
C PRO A 111 -17.15 -11.13 3.11
N ARG A 112 -15.84 -10.85 3.15
CA ARG A 112 -15.23 -9.86 4.03
C ARG A 112 -14.54 -8.78 3.20
N SER A 113 -14.51 -7.57 3.72
CA SER A 113 -13.82 -6.45 3.09
C SER A 113 -13.27 -5.47 4.11
N ALA A 114 -12.08 -4.96 3.85
CA ALA A 114 -11.44 -3.90 4.60
C ALA A 114 -10.94 -2.82 3.63
N THR A 115 -11.14 -1.56 3.98
CA THR A 115 -10.78 -0.42 3.13
C THR A 115 -9.87 0.56 3.85
N ALA A 116 -9.03 1.23 3.08
CA ALA A 116 -8.23 2.36 3.53
C ALA A 116 -8.05 3.32 2.37
N SER A 117 -7.89 4.60 2.68
CA SER A 117 -7.67 5.64 1.66
C SER A 117 -6.50 6.52 2.04
N ALA A 118 -5.84 7.07 1.02
CA ALA A 118 -4.86 8.13 1.14
C ALA A 118 -5.24 9.24 0.16
N SER A 119 -5.29 10.47 0.66
CA SER A 119 -5.46 11.68 -0.14
C SER A 119 -4.14 12.45 -0.18
N ASN A 120 -3.93 13.21 -1.26
CA ASN A 120 -2.72 14.01 -1.47
C ASN A 120 -1.41 13.21 -1.51
N VAL A 121 -1.47 11.99 -2.06
CA VAL A 121 -0.26 11.24 -2.39
C VAL A 121 0.50 12.02 -3.45
N GLN A 122 1.74 12.39 -3.21
CA GLN A 122 2.53 13.22 -4.12
C GLN A 122 3.88 12.59 -4.38
N PHE A 123 4.33 12.64 -5.63
CA PHE A 123 5.67 12.23 -6.03
C PHE A 123 6.10 12.95 -7.29
N THR A 124 7.41 12.86 -7.58
CA THR A 124 8.00 13.40 -8.79
C THR A 124 8.50 12.28 -9.68
N LEU A 125 8.16 12.38 -10.95
CA LEU A 125 8.69 11.54 -12.02
C LEU A 125 9.84 12.25 -12.70
N THR A 126 10.95 11.54 -12.88
CA THR A 126 12.11 12.01 -13.64
C THR A 126 12.38 11.02 -14.77
N GLN A 127 12.52 11.53 -15.98
CA GLN A 127 12.77 10.71 -17.16
C GLN A 127 14.11 9.97 -17.03
N SER A 128 14.09 8.67 -17.31
CA SER A 128 15.27 7.80 -17.32
C SER A 128 15.11 6.76 -18.43
N GLY A 129 15.91 6.90 -19.49
CA GLY A 129 15.77 6.08 -20.69
C GLY A 129 14.40 6.27 -21.35
N SER A 130 13.68 5.16 -21.57
CA SER A 130 12.36 5.13 -22.18
C SER A 130 11.19 5.29 -21.20
N GLY A 131 11.46 5.49 -19.90
CA GLY A 131 10.45 5.60 -18.86
C GLY A 131 10.77 6.68 -17.84
N TYR A 132 10.07 6.62 -16.71
CA TYR A 132 10.25 7.54 -15.59
C TYR A 132 10.52 6.78 -14.30
N THR A 133 11.53 7.23 -13.58
CA THR A 133 11.78 6.82 -12.20
C THR A 133 10.93 7.66 -11.25
N VAL A 134 10.43 7.03 -10.19
CA VAL A 134 9.63 7.67 -9.15
C VAL A 134 10.51 8.08 -7.99
N SER A 135 10.29 9.27 -7.45
CA SER A 135 11.00 9.77 -6.27
C SER A 135 10.04 10.47 -5.31
N ASN A 136 10.39 10.47 -4.02
CA ASN A 136 9.75 11.27 -2.98
C ASN A 136 8.23 11.02 -2.83
N ILE A 137 7.80 9.76 -2.77
CA ILE A 137 6.39 9.45 -2.45
C ILE A 137 6.09 9.95 -1.03
N THR A 138 5.19 10.92 -0.94
CA THR A 138 4.68 11.49 0.31
C THR A 138 3.17 11.30 0.38
N GLY A 139 2.60 11.22 1.58
CA GLY A 139 1.16 11.00 1.77
C GLY A 139 0.66 9.62 1.35
N GLY A 140 1.52 8.71 0.87
CA GLY A 140 1.18 7.38 0.37
C GLY A 140 0.87 6.32 1.43
N THR A 141 0.54 6.70 2.67
CA THR A 141 0.23 5.76 3.76
C THR A 141 -1.27 5.59 3.89
N LEU A 142 -1.76 4.37 3.65
CA LEU A 142 -3.15 3.97 3.80
C LEU A 142 -3.32 3.28 5.15
N SER A 143 -4.13 3.85 6.04
CA SER A 143 -4.37 3.29 7.38
C SER A 143 -5.72 2.58 7.42
N PHE A 144 -5.71 1.29 7.74
CA PHE A 144 -6.94 0.48 7.79
C PHE A 144 -7.61 0.60 9.15
N SER A 145 -8.89 0.99 9.16
CA SER A 145 -9.70 1.17 10.37
C SER A 145 -10.31 -0.15 10.86
N ASN A 146 -10.63 -1.08 9.96
CA ASN A 146 -11.18 -2.40 10.30
C ASN A 146 -10.06 -3.46 10.37
N LEU A 147 -9.21 -3.32 11.39
CA LEU A 147 -7.99 -4.12 11.54
C LEU A 147 -8.27 -5.63 11.64
N GLN A 148 -9.23 -6.04 12.47
CA GLN A 148 -9.50 -7.48 12.66
C GLN A 148 -9.91 -8.14 11.34
N THR A 149 -10.82 -7.50 10.60
CA THR A 149 -11.25 -8.02 9.29
C THR A 149 -10.07 -8.10 8.32
N LEU A 150 -9.20 -7.07 8.29
CA LEU A 150 -8.01 -7.11 7.45
C LEU A 150 -7.07 -8.26 7.83
N LEU A 151 -6.80 -8.46 9.11
CA LEU A 151 -5.93 -9.55 9.58
C LEU A 151 -6.52 -10.92 9.23
N ASP A 152 -7.84 -11.07 9.39
CA ASP A 152 -8.52 -12.30 9.02
C ASP A 152 -8.43 -12.60 7.52
N ILE A 153 -8.54 -11.58 6.67
CA ILE A 153 -8.33 -11.70 5.21
C ILE A 153 -6.87 -12.06 4.92
N LEU A 154 -5.92 -11.35 5.53
CA LEU A 154 -4.49 -11.56 5.30
C LEU A 154 -4.01 -12.95 5.72
N GLN A 155 -4.56 -13.53 6.79
CA GLN A 155 -4.06 -14.79 7.35
C GLN A 155 -4.88 -16.02 6.97
N ASN A 156 -6.19 -15.86 6.71
CA ASN A 156 -7.15 -16.95 6.65
C ASN A 156 -8.22 -16.74 5.55
N GLY A 157 -7.91 -16.00 4.49
CA GLY A 157 -8.87 -15.73 3.43
C GLY A 157 -8.82 -16.71 2.26
N GLY A 158 -7.73 -17.46 2.12
CA GLY A 158 -7.49 -18.38 1.03
C GLY A 158 -7.09 -17.63 -0.24
N GLN A 159 -8.06 -17.39 -1.13
CA GLN A 159 -7.84 -16.57 -2.32
C GLN A 159 -8.33 -15.15 -2.08
N ASN A 160 -7.38 -14.25 -1.85
CA ASN A 160 -7.66 -12.87 -1.52
C ASN A 160 -7.54 -11.97 -2.74
N THR A 161 -8.22 -10.83 -2.66
CA THR A 161 -8.27 -9.81 -3.71
C THR A 161 -7.94 -8.45 -3.12
N ALA A 162 -7.17 -7.66 -3.87
CA ALA A 162 -6.94 -6.26 -3.58
C ALA A 162 -7.30 -5.42 -4.81
N ASN A 163 -8.12 -4.40 -4.62
CA ASN A 163 -8.36 -3.35 -5.60
C ASN A 163 -7.77 -2.04 -5.09
N LEU A 164 -6.92 -1.40 -5.89
CA LEU A 164 -6.46 -0.03 -5.65
C LEU A 164 -7.06 0.84 -6.75
N SER A 165 -7.92 1.77 -6.36
CA SER A 165 -8.62 2.67 -7.29
C SER A 165 -8.52 4.12 -6.83
N GLY A 166 -8.68 5.05 -7.76
CA GLY A 166 -8.52 6.47 -7.42
C GLY A 166 -8.41 7.40 -8.62
N THR A 167 -7.88 8.58 -8.34
CA THR A 167 -7.59 9.61 -9.32
C THR A 167 -6.11 9.98 -9.28
N VAL A 168 -5.58 10.34 -10.44
CA VAL A 168 -4.23 10.87 -10.61
C VAL A 168 -4.30 12.15 -11.43
N SER A 169 -3.54 13.14 -11.02
CA SER A 169 -3.33 14.39 -11.74
C SER A 169 -1.84 14.62 -11.93
N THR A 170 -1.46 15.07 -13.12
CA THR A 170 -0.09 15.42 -13.46
C THR A 170 0.03 16.91 -13.73
N THR A 171 1.17 17.50 -13.39
CA THR A 171 1.53 18.88 -13.71
C THR A 171 2.93 18.91 -14.28
N SER A 172 3.07 19.46 -15.48
CA SER A 172 4.34 19.54 -16.21
C SER A 172 4.30 20.58 -17.33
N ASN A 173 5.45 20.85 -17.94
CA ASN A 173 5.56 21.65 -19.17
C ASN A 173 6.54 20.98 -20.15
N PRO A 174 6.11 20.54 -21.36
CA PRO A 174 4.74 20.57 -21.86
C PRO A 174 3.76 19.75 -21.01
N ASP A 175 2.48 20.06 -21.15
CA ASP A 175 1.39 19.32 -20.49
C ASP A 175 1.22 17.92 -21.11
N LEU A 176 0.70 16.99 -20.31
CA LEU A 176 0.49 15.58 -20.64
C LEU A 176 -0.96 15.25 -21.04
N ALA A 177 -1.80 16.24 -21.26
CA ALA A 177 -3.15 16.05 -21.81
C ALA A 177 -3.11 15.19 -23.09
N GLY A 178 -3.97 14.17 -23.13
CA GLY A 178 -4.06 13.22 -24.25
C GLY A 178 -3.05 12.07 -24.21
N CYS A 179 -2.09 12.08 -23.27
CA CYS A 179 -1.22 10.94 -23.04
C CYS A 179 -1.97 9.79 -22.33
N THR A 180 -1.50 8.57 -22.56
CA THR A 180 -1.79 7.42 -21.70
C THR A 180 -0.63 7.21 -20.73
N MET A 181 -0.88 7.37 -19.44
CA MET A 181 0.06 7.09 -18.35
C MET A 181 -0.08 5.63 -17.95
N THR A 182 1.02 4.87 -17.97
CA THR A 182 1.06 3.51 -17.41
C THR A 182 1.86 3.54 -16.11
N ILE A 183 1.20 3.18 -15.01
CA ILE A 183 1.80 3.06 -13.68
C ILE A 183 2.10 1.59 -13.43
N THR A 184 3.36 1.25 -13.20
CA THR A 184 3.74 -0.07 -12.68
C THR A 184 3.87 0.02 -11.17
N TRP A 185 3.03 -0.71 -10.46
CA TRP A 185 2.98 -0.68 -9.00
C TRP A 185 4.14 -1.45 -8.39
N GLY A 186 4.66 -0.93 -7.28
CA GLY A 186 5.51 -1.70 -6.38
C GLY A 186 4.66 -2.55 -5.44
N GLY A 187 5.31 -3.44 -4.68
CA GLY A 187 4.60 -4.23 -3.67
C GLY A 187 4.11 -3.41 -2.48
N GLY A 188 4.77 -2.28 -2.21
CA GLY A 188 4.54 -1.53 -0.99
C GLY A 188 4.91 -2.33 0.26
N GLN A 189 4.67 -1.73 1.42
CA GLN A 189 4.98 -2.35 2.71
C GLN A 189 3.81 -2.22 3.68
N GLY A 190 3.40 -3.36 4.25
CA GLY A 190 2.49 -3.41 5.37
C GLY A 190 3.25 -3.28 6.69
N VAL A 191 2.79 -2.39 7.57
CA VAL A 191 3.38 -2.16 8.88
C VAL A 191 2.31 -2.32 9.95
N LEU A 192 2.51 -3.29 10.84
CA LEU A 192 1.68 -3.49 12.01
C LEU A 192 2.09 -2.52 13.12
N LYS A 193 1.09 -1.95 13.79
CA LYS A 193 1.25 -1.14 15.00
C LYS A 193 0.82 -1.98 16.20
N PHE A 194 1.53 -1.85 17.32
CA PHE A 194 1.24 -2.51 18.58
C PHE A 194 1.09 -1.46 19.66
#